data_AF-A0A818V425-F1
#
_entry.id   AF-A0A818V425-F1
#
_cell.length_a   1.000
_cell.length_b   1.000
_cell.length_c   1.000
_cell.angle_alpha   90.00
_cell.angle_beta   90.00
_cell.angle_gamma   90.00
#
_symmetry.space_group_name_H-M   'P 1'
#
loop_
_entity.id
_entity.type
_entity.pdbx_description
1 polymer ?
#
loop_
_entity_poly.entity_id
_entity_poly.type
_entity_poly.pdbx_seq_one_letter_code
_entity_poly.pdbx_strand_id
1 'polypeptide(L)'
;MKPLDVVLLIIFSFLIIYCNGSANVHVSDSFIVDDAGRIRIYHGLNLVMKGFPWYPSELLDPIKVANLSQFGINCIRLGMMWAGVEPEPQKYNITYLNIMKQIIELLESNQIFVLLDMHQDLLSSRTGSYDGIPAWLYDRFPPPDHPYPWPLQSATRVSCYLTEACSHGFQCLYDNTSGATESMGNFWRLVATTYKEHSNVLG
;
A
#
# COMPACT_ATOMS: atom_id res chain seq x y z
N MET A 1 -1.05 -71.85 -35.73
CA MET A 1 -1.61 -70.84 -34.81
C MET A 1 -0.43 -70.11 -34.16
N LYS A 2 -0.25 -68.81 -34.46
CA LYS A 2 0.76 -67.95 -33.80
C LYS A 2 0.08 -67.16 -32.69
N PRO A 3 0.70 -66.94 -31.51
CA PRO A 3 0.12 -66.07 -30.50
C PRO A 3 0.27 -64.61 -30.96
N LEU A 4 -0.79 -63.82 -30.76
CA LEU A 4 -0.73 -62.37 -30.87
C LEU A 4 -0.17 -61.83 -29.55
N ASP A 5 0.98 -61.19 -29.60
CA ASP A 5 1.49 -60.39 -28.48
C ASP A 5 0.69 -59.08 -28.40
N VAL A 6 -0.07 -58.91 -27.32
CA VAL A 6 -0.78 -57.66 -27.02
C VAL A 6 0.18 -56.75 -26.27
N VAL A 7 0.68 -55.72 -26.96
CA VAL A 7 1.48 -54.65 -26.36
C VAL A 7 0.52 -53.64 -25.70
N LEU A 8 0.55 -53.57 -24.37
CA LEU A 8 -0.19 -52.58 -23.60
C LEU A 8 0.60 -51.26 -23.58
N LEU A 9 0.12 -50.27 -24.34
CA LEU A 9 0.65 -48.90 -24.33
C LEU A 9 0.04 -48.13 -23.16
N ILE A 10 0.82 -47.89 -22.11
CA ILE A 10 0.45 -46.99 -21.00
C ILE A 10 0.85 -45.57 -21.41
N ILE A 11 -0.13 -44.76 -21.80
CA ILE A 11 0.05 -43.34 -22.06
C ILE A 11 0.05 -42.63 -20.70
N PHE A 12 1.23 -42.18 -20.24
CA PHE A 12 1.33 -41.24 -19.13
C PHE A 12 0.96 -39.84 -19.63
N SER A 13 -0.31 -39.47 -19.47
CA SER A 13 -0.76 -38.08 -19.60
C SER A 13 -0.17 -37.30 -18.44
N PHE A 14 0.93 -36.58 -18.67
CA PHE A 14 1.33 -35.50 -17.77
C PHE A 14 0.28 -34.39 -17.91
N LEU A 15 -0.75 -34.44 -17.06
CA LEU A 15 -1.53 -33.25 -16.76
C LEU A 15 -0.56 -32.28 -16.08
N ILE A 16 -0.02 -31.33 -16.85
CA ILE A 16 0.52 -30.11 -16.26
C ILE A 16 -0.70 -29.40 -15.68
N ILE A 17 -0.98 -29.67 -14.40
CA ILE A 17 -1.87 -28.84 -13.62
C ILE A 17 -1.15 -27.50 -13.53
N TYR A 18 -1.51 -26.56 -14.41
CA TYR A 18 -1.28 -25.15 -14.16
C TYR A 18 -2.06 -24.82 -12.89
N CYS A 19 -1.40 -24.99 -11.75
CA CYS A 19 -1.88 -24.44 -10.50
C CYS A 19 -1.66 -22.94 -10.65
N ASN A 20 -2.64 -22.25 -11.24
CA ASN A 20 -2.79 -20.83 -11.07
C ASN A 20 -2.75 -20.62 -9.56
N GLY A 21 -1.64 -20.05 -9.09
CA GLY A 21 -1.49 -19.78 -7.68
C GLY A 21 -2.66 -18.94 -7.24
N SER A 22 -3.36 -19.35 -6.18
CA SER A 22 -4.26 -18.43 -5.51
C SER A 22 -3.46 -17.20 -5.13
N ALA A 23 -4.00 -16.03 -5.45
CA ALA A 23 -3.45 -14.77 -4.99
C ALA A 23 -3.81 -14.52 -3.51
N ASN A 24 -4.83 -15.22 -2.99
CA ASN A 24 -5.11 -15.18 -1.56
C ASN A 24 -3.96 -15.80 -0.77
N VAL A 25 -3.61 -15.14 0.32
CA VAL A 25 -2.58 -15.58 1.24
C VAL A 25 -3.03 -15.44 2.70
N HIS A 26 -2.43 -16.23 3.57
CA HIS A 26 -2.63 -16.17 5.01
C HIS A 26 -1.29 -16.36 5.72
N VAL A 27 -1.25 -16.04 7.01
CA VAL A 27 -0.05 -16.27 7.85
C VAL A 27 -0.16 -17.65 8.51
N SER A 28 0.88 -18.47 8.35
CA SER A 28 1.02 -19.78 9.00
C SER A 28 2.47 -19.97 9.46
N ASP A 29 2.69 -20.28 10.73
CA ASP A 29 4.02 -20.51 11.33
C ASP A 29 5.08 -19.44 10.97
N SER A 30 4.66 -18.17 10.93
CA SER A 30 5.48 -17.00 10.54
C SER A 30 5.80 -16.85 9.04
N PHE A 31 5.21 -17.69 8.19
CA PHE A 31 5.27 -17.56 6.74
C PHE A 31 3.99 -16.98 6.17
N ILE A 32 4.11 -16.25 5.06
CA ILE A 32 2.97 -15.94 4.20
C ILE A 32 2.82 -17.13 3.25
N VAL A 33 1.64 -17.76 3.29
CA VAL A 33 1.35 -19.01 2.58
C VAL A 33 0.14 -18.81 1.68
N ASP A 34 0.21 -19.30 0.44
CA ASP A 34 -0.95 -19.30 -0.46
C ASP A 34 -1.87 -20.51 -0.25
N ASP A 35 -3.04 -20.52 -0.89
CA ASP A 35 -4.01 -21.61 -0.74
C ASP A 35 -3.51 -22.98 -1.24
N ALA A 36 -2.40 -23.02 -2.00
CA ALA A 36 -1.75 -24.25 -2.41
C ALA A 36 -0.71 -24.75 -1.39
N GLY A 37 -0.57 -24.07 -0.25
CA GLY A 37 0.39 -24.42 0.81
C GLY A 37 1.83 -23.98 0.51
N ARG A 38 2.04 -23.08 -0.46
CA ARG A 38 3.39 -22.61 -0.83
C ARG A 38 3.75 -21.37 -0.02
N ILE A 39 4.98 -21.33 0.48
CA ILE A 39 5.55 -20.10 1.06
C ILE A 39 5.76 -19.08 -0.05
N ARG A 40 5.22 -17.88 0.15
CA ARG A 40 5.36 -16.74 -0.77
C ARG A 40 6.48 -15.83 -0.29
N ILE A 41 7.41 -15.53 -1.19
CA ILE A 41 8.51 -14.60 -0.95
C ILE A 41 8.32 -13.39 -1.87
N TYR A 42 8.28 -12.20 -1.27
CA TYR A 42 8.01 -10.95 -1.96
C TYR A 42 9.30 -10.12 -2.10
N HIS A 43 9.66 -9.79 -3.34
CA HIS A 43 10.77 -8.91 -3.68
C HIS A 43 10.23 -7.74 -4.51
N GLY A 44 10.49 -6.53 -4.04
CA GLY A 44 9.70 -5.40 -4.45
C GLY A 44 10.35 -4.03 -4.32
N LEU A 45 9.59 -3.02 -4.73
CA LEU A 45 9.95 -1.62 -4.65
C LEU A 45 8.93 -0.84 -3.82
N ASN A 46 9.33 0.34 -3.33
CA ASN A 46 8.43 1.32 -2.75
C ASN A 46 8.07 2.34 -3.82
N LEU A 47 6.78 2.56 -4.06
CA LEU A 47 6.29 3.60 -4.98
C LEU A 47 5.26 4.45 -4.25
N VAL A 48 5.72 5.61 -3.78
CA VAL A 48 4.96 6.55 -2.96
C VAL A 48 5.10 7.94 -3.55
N MET A 49 3.97 8.55 -3.92
CA MET A 49 3.93 9.92 -4.41
C MET A 49 3.56 10.88 -3.26
N LYS A 50 4.56 11.61 -2.76
CA LYS A 50 4.50 12.46 -1.56
C LYS A 50 4.06 13.90 -1.85
N GLY A 51 3.16 14.07 -2.80
CA GLY A 51 2.58 15.35 -3.21
C GLY A 51 1.46 15.14 -4.22
N PHE A 52 0.65 16.15 -4.49
CA PHE A 52 -0.41 16.04 -5.50
C PHE A 52 0.16 15.59 -6.85
N PRO A 53 -0.41 14.57 -7.53
CA PRO A 53 -1.75 14.01 -7.30
C PRO A 53 -1.83 12.78 -6.37
N TRP A 54 -0.79 12.52 -5.58
CA TRP A 54 -0.72 11.49 -4.51
C TRP A 54 -0.68 10.02 -4.97
N TYR A 55 -0.52 9.78 -6.28
CA TYR A 55 -0.30 8.45 -6.84
C TYR A 55 0.87 8.45 -7.85
N PRO A 56 1.61 7.34 -7.97
CA PRO A 56 2.68 7.19 -8.96
C PRO A 56 2.09 6.99 -10.37
N SER A 57 2.02 8.05 -11.16
CA SER A 57 1.40 8.01 -12.51
C SER A 57 2.12 7.06 -13.47
N GLU A 58 3.38 6.72 -13.20
CA GLU A 58 4.13 5.70 -13.93
C GLU A 58 3.50 4.30 -13.82
N LEU A 59 2.71 4.02 -12.78
CA LEU A 59 1.99 2.75 -12.64
C LEU A 59 0.67 2.71 -13.40
N LEU A 60 0.33 3.76 -14.15
CA LEU A 60 -0.76 3.75 -15.13
C LEU A 60 -0.27 3.39 -16.54
N ASP A 61 1.04 3.21 -16.73
CA ASP A 61 1.64 2.83 -18.00
C ASP A 61 1.83 1.30 -18.05
N PRO A 62 1.09 0.55 -18.89
CA PRO A 62 1.19 -0.90 -18.98
C PRO A 62 2.58 -1.40 -19.34
N ILE A 63 3.36 -0.62 -20.11
CA ILE A 63 4.71 -1.02 -20.51
C ILE A 63 5.64 -0.97 -19.31
N LYS A 64 5.53 0.07 -18.47
CA LYS A 64 6.34 0.19 -17.25
C LYS A 64 6.01 -0.92 -16.25
N VAL A 65 4.73 -1.23 -16.06
CA VAL A 65 4.30 -2.31 -15.16
C VAL A 65 4.78 -3.67 -15.67
N ALA A 66 4.66 -3.94 -16.97
CA ALA A 66 5.18 -5.17 -17.58
C ALA A 66 6.70 -5.31 -17.37
N ASN A 67 7.47 -4.22 -17.51
CA ASN A 67 8.91 -4.24 -17.27
C ASN A 67 9.27 -4.58 -15.82
N LEU A 68 8.50 -4.12 -14.81
CA LEU A 68 8.70 -4.51 -13.42
C LEU A 68 8.63 -6.04 -13.26
N SER A 69 7.58 -6.64 -13.82
CA SER A 69 7.39 -8.09 -13.80
C SER A 69 8.53 -8.83 -14.51
N GLN A 70 8.98 -8.34 -15.67
CA GLN A 70 10.12 -8.90 -16.40
C GLN A 70 11.44 -8.84 -15.61
N PHE A 71 11.61 -7.85 -14.73
CA PHE A 71 12.76 -7.77 -13.81
C PHE A 71 12.61 -8.66 -12.57
N GLY A 72 11.55 -9.46 -12.47
CA GLY A 72 11.30 -10.35 -11.34
C GLY A 72 10.73 -9.66 -10.11
N ILE A 73 10.28 -8.40 -10.23
CA ILE A 73 9.54 -7.72 -9.17
C ILE A 73 8.15 -8.36 -9.08
N ASN A 74 7.78 -8.80 -7.87
CA ASN A 74 6.50 -9.44 -7.61
C ASN A 74 5.69 -8.75 -6.51
N CYS A 75 6.18 -7.63 -5.96
CA CYS A 75 5.48 -6.86 -4.95
C CYS A 75 5.81 -5.36 -5.05
N ILE A 76 4.83 -4.51 -4.77
CA ILE A 76 5.00 -3.06 -4.63
C ILE A 76 4.41 -2.63 -3.28
N ARG A 77 5.21 -1.94 -2.47
CA ARG A 77 4.71 -1.13 -1.36
C ARG A 77 4.19 0.19 -1.94
N LEU A 78 2.87 0.29 -2.05
CA LEU A 78 2.17 1.34 -2.78
C LEU A 78 1.62 2.38 -1.80
N GLY A 79 2.03 3.64 -1.98
CA GLY A 79 1.54 4.74 -1.15
C GLY A 79 0.04 4.95 -1.32
N MET A 80 -0.71 4.84 -0.22
CA MET A 80 -2.13 5.15 -0.09
C MET A 80 -2.25 6.38 0.82
N MET A 81 -2.12 7.57 0.25
CA MET A 81 -1.97 8.80 1.02
C MET A 81 -3.29 9.21 1.67
N TRP A 82 -3.32 9.44 2.98
CA TRP A 82 -4.55 9.85 3.67
C TRP A 82 -5.05 11.21 3.15
N ALA A 83 -4.15 12.17 2.93
CA ALA A 83 -4.49 13.44 2.28
C ALA A 83 -5.05 13.28 0.84
N GLY A 84 -4.70 12.19 0.15
CA GLY A 84 -5.26 11.84 -1.16
C GLY A 84 -6.67 11.24 -1.05
N VAL A 85 -6.91 10.37 -0.07
CA VAL A 85 -8.21 9.71 0.17
C VAL A 85 -9.24 10.65 0.78
N GLU A 86 -8.84 11.48 1.74
CA GLU A 86 -9.75 12.37 2.51
C GLU A 86 -9.19 13.81 2.53
N PRO A 87 -9.24 14.52 1.38
CA PRO A 87 -8.71 15.89 1.27
C PRO A 87 -9.49 16.90 2.11
N GLU A 88 -10.73 16.59 2.46
CA GLU A 88 -11.59 17.37 3.34
C GLU A 88 -12.27 16.43 4.36
N PRO A 89 -12.63 16.92 5.56
CA PRO A 89 -13.20 16.08 6.61
C PRO A 89 -14.46 15.34 6.11
N GLN A 90 -14.42 14.01 6.14
CA GLN A 90 -15.49 13.11 5.69
C GLN A 90 -15.90 13.25 4.21
N LYS A 91 -15.09 13.91 3.39
CA LYS A 91 -15.29 14.00 1.94
C LYS A 91 -14.22 13.19 1.23
N TYR A 92 -14.56 11.94 0.93
CA TYR A 92 -13.63 11.01 0.30
C TYR A 92 -13.47 11.26 -1.20
N ASN A 93 -12.23 11.24 -1.67
CA ASN A 93 -11.87 11.44 -3.06
C ASN A 93 -12.07 10.17 -3.87
N ILE A 94 -13.27 9.98 -4.40
CA ILE A 94 -13.63 8.81 -5.21
C ILE A 94 -12.77 8.72 -6.48
N THR A 95 -12.39 9.84 -7.08
CA THR A 95 -11.49 9.87 -8.25
C THR A 95 -10.13 9.27 -7.91
N TYR A 96 -9.54 9.66 -6.78
CA TYR A 96 -8.27 9.09 -6.31
C TYR A 96 -8.39 7.58 -6.06
N LEU A 97 -9.43 7.14 -5.35
CA LEU A 97 -9.65 5.72 -5.07
C LEU A 97 -9.80 4.89 -6.35
N ASN A 98 -10.47 5.42 -7.37
CA ASN A 98 -10.61 4.78 -8.67
C ASN A 98 -9.30 4.71 -9.47
N ILE A 99 -8.45 5.74 -9.40
CA ILE A 99 -7.12 5.71 -10.04
C ILE A 99 -6.23 4.68 -9.36
N MET A 100 -6.23 4.64 -8.02
CA MET A 100 -5.50 3.63 -7.27
C MET A 100 -5.99 2.21 -7.58
N LYS A 101 -7.31 2.04 -7.78
CA LYS A 101 -7.88 0.77 -8.25
C LYS A 101 -7.30 0.35 -9.61
N GLN A 102 -7.23 1.25 -10.59
CA GLN A 102 -6.65 0.96 -11.90
C GLN A 102 -5.17 0.54 -11.80
N ILE A 103 -4.41 1.19 -10.91
CA ILE A 103 -3.02 0.81 -10.62
C ILE A 103 -2.97 -0.62 -10.04
N ILE A 104 -3.81 -0.93 -9.06
CA ILE A 104 -3.86 -2.25 -8.40
C ILE A 104 -4.22 -3.35 -9.41
N GLU A 105 -5.23 -3.12 -10.26
CA GLU A 105 -5.66 -4.05 -11.31
C GLU A 105 -4.57 -4.27 -12.38
N LEU A 106 -3.86 -3.21 -12.76
CA LEU A 106 -2.74 -3.34 -13.71
C LEU A 106 -1.57 -4.11 -13.11
N LEU A 107 -1.25 -3.91 -11.83
CA LEU A 107 -0.27 -4.70 -11.09
C LEU A 107 -0.71 -6.16 -10.98
N GLU A 108 -1.98 -6.42 -10.68
CA GLU A 108 -2.57 -7.76 -10.60
C GLU A 108 -2.41 -8.51 -11.93
N SER A 109 -2.73 -7.86 -13.05
CA SER A 109 -2.59 -8.45 -14.39
C SER A 109 -1.15 -8.82 -14.78
N ASN A 110 -0.16 -8.27 -14.06
CA ASN A 110 1.26 -8.56 -14.23
C ASN A 110 1.83 -9.43 -13.10
N GLN A 111 0.97 -10.06 -12.28
CA GLN A 111 1.33 -10.92 -11.15
C GLN A 111 2.13 -10.21 -10.06
N ILE A 112 1.89 -8.91 -9.87
CA ILE A 112 2.54 -8.08 -8.86
C ILE A 112 1.55 -7.82 -7.72
N PHE A 113 1.98 -8.17 -6.51
CA PHE A 113 1.23 -7.96 -5.28
C PHE A 113 1.41 -6.53 -4.76
N VAL A 114 0.46 -6.08 -3.94
CA VAL A 114 0.43 -4.73 -3.39
C VAL A 114 0.35 -4.79 -1.87
N LEU A 115 1.24 -4.06 -1.20
CA LEU A 115 1.10 -3.70 0.21
C LEU A 115 0.71 -2.22 0.27
N LEU A 116 -0.50 -1.93 0.72
CA LEU A 116 -1.00 -0.55 0.82
C LEU A 116 -0.37 0.14 2.03
N ASP A 117 0.17 1.32 1.78
CA ASP A 117 0.98 2.04 2.75
C ASP A 117 0.42 3.43 2.99
N MET A 118 -0.28 3.63 4.11
CA MET A 118 -0.61 4.98 4.57
C MET A 118 0.66 5.67 5.04
N HIS A 119 1.31 6.34 4.09
CA HIS A 119 2.64 6.85 4.25
C HIS A 119 2.63 8.26 4.85
N GLN A 120 3.58 8.53 5.74
CA GLN A 120 3.86 9.86 6.24
C GLN A 120 5.34 10.02 6.54
N ASP A 121 5.86 11.24 6.36
CA ASP A 121 7.11 11.68 6.96
C ASP A 121 6.83 12.99 7.67
N LEU A 122 7.29 13.10 8.91
CA LEU A 122 7.15 14.30 9.75
C LEU A 122 5.70 14.74 9.96
N LEU A 123 4.71 13.88 9.72
CA LEU A 123 3.27 14.11 9.89
C LEU A 123 2.60 15.05 8.86
N SER A 124 3.07 16.30 8.70
CA SER A 124 2.36 17.32 7.90
C SER A 124 3.29 18.36 7.26
N SER A 125 2.77 19.12 6.30
CA SER A 125 3.46 20.30 5.78
C SER A 125 3.73 21.38 6.82
N ARG A 126 3.04 21.33 7.96
CA ARG A 126 3.12 22.31 9.06
C ARG A 126 4.32 22.05 9.96
N THR A 127 4.95 20.91 9.78
CA THR A 127 6.09 20.38 10.54
C THR A 127 7.29 20.13 9.62
N GLY A 128 7.31 20.78 8.45
CA GLY A 128 8.46 20.81 7.54
C GLY A 128 8.48 19.74 6.44
N SER A 129 7.31 19.21 6.05
CA SER A 129 7.19 18.12 5.06
C SER A 129 6.05 18.33 4.07
N TYR A 130 5.48 17.25 3.55
CA TYR A 130 4.17 17.21 2.89
C TYR A 130 3.10 16.74 3.87
N ASP A 131 1.83 16.78 3.46
CA ASP A 131 0.71 16.31 4.27
C ASP A 131 0.59 14.78 4.22
N GLY A 132 1.24 14.11 5.18
CA GLY A 132 1.07 12.67 5.41
C GLY A 132 -0.30 12.37 6.03
N ILE A 133 -0.67 13.14 7.05
CA ILE A 133 -2.08 13.28 7.47
C ILE A 133 -2.74 14.45 6.72
N PRO A 134 -4.07 14.45 6.54
CA PRO A 134 -4.75 15.55 5.88
C PRO A 134 -4.52 16.88 6.57
N ALA A 135 -4.31 17.92 5.77
CA ALA A 135 -4.07 19.28 6.24
C ALA A 135 -5.15 19.76 7.22
N TRP A 136 -6.42 19.48 6.93
CA TRP A 136 -7.57 19.86 7.74
C TRP A 136 -7.55 19.23 9.14
N LEU A 137 -6.91 18.07 9.31
CA LEU A 137 -6.85 17.39 10.60
C LEU A 137 -5.80 18.05 11.48
N TYR A 138 -4.61 18.28 10.94
CA TYR A 138 -3.55 18.98 11.67
C TYR A 138 -4.01 20.37 12.11
N ASP A 139 -4.72 21.11 11.24
CA ASP A 139 -5.22 22.45 11.53
C ASP A 139 -6.27 22.50 12.66
N ARG A 140 -6.81 21.34 13.07
CA ARG A 140 -7.73 21.21 14.21
C ARG A 140 -7.05 20.83 15.51
N PHE A 141 -5.74 20.55 15.48
CA PHE A 141 -5.00 20.33 16.71
C PHE A 141 -4.81 21.65 17.47
N PRO A 142 -4.76 21.62 18.81
CA PRO A 142 -4.27 22.77 19.56
C PRO A 142 -2.84 23.10 19.08
N PRO A 143 -2.44 24.37 19.03
CA PRO A 143 -1.08 24.72 18.67
C PRO A 143 -0.08 24.20 19.72
N PRO A 144 1.18 23.91 19.34
CA PRO A 144 2.27 23.69 20.30
C PRO A 144 2.58 24.97 21.09
N ASP A 145 3.33 24.87 22.19
CA ASP A 145 3.65 26.00 23.05
C ASP A 145 4.64 26.97 22.37
N HIS A 146 5.55 26.45 21.55
CA HIS A 146 6.52 27.25 20.79
C HIS A 146 6.30 27.14 19.27
N PRO A 147 6.62 28.22 18.51
CA PRO A 147 6.53 28.17 17.06
C PRO A 147 7.56 27.19 16.48
N TYR A 148 7.18 26.49 15.42
CA TYR A 148 8.12 25.72 14.61
C TYR A 148 9.26 26.63 14.08
N PRO A 149 10.54 26.23 14.12
CA PRO A 149 11.05 24.88 14.41
C PRO A 149 11.64 24.70 15.82
N TRP A 150 11.10 25.35 16.87
CA TRP A 150 11.62 25.20 18.24
C TRP A 150 11.74 23.71 18.64
N PRO A 151 12.82 23.31 19.35
CA PRO A 151 13.91 24.12 19.92
C PRO A 151 15.07 24.41 18.94
N LEU A 152 14.93 24.03 17.68
CA LEU A 152 15.95 24.26 16.66
C LEU A 152 15.88 25.70 16.13
N GLN A 153 17.02 26.23 15.70
CA GLN A 153 17.05 27.52 14.98
C GLN A 153 16.62 27.34 13.51
N SER A 154 16.94 26.20 12.93
CA SER A 154 16.48 25.76 11.63
C SER A 154 16.37 24.24 11.61
N ALA A 155 15.39 23.72 10.88
CA ALA A 155 15.17 22.29 10.73
C ALA A 155 15.25 21.93 9.25
N THR A 156 16.00 20.87 8.94
CA THR A 156 16.12 20.29 7.61
C THR A 156 15.97 18.78 7.66
N ARG A 157 15.19 18.24 6.71
CA ARG A 157 14.99 16.79 6.53
C ARG A 157 14.57 16.12 7.85
N VAL A 158 15.38 15.18 8.33
CA VAL A 158 15.07 14.35 9.50
C VAL A 158 15.06 15.16 10.81
N SER A 159 15.78 16.29 10.89
CA SER A 159 15.80 17.10 12.12
C SER A 159 14.45 17.75 12.46
N CYS A 160 13.53 17.82 11.50
CA CYS A 160 12.16 18.27 11.75
C CYS A 160 11.43 17.38 12.79
N TYR A 161 11.79 16.10 12.93
CA TYR A 161 11.26 15.22 13.99
C TYR A 161 11.62 15.69 15.40
N LEU A 162 12.72 16.44 15.54
CA LEU A 162 13.19 16.96 16.83
C LEU A 162 12.49 18.26 17.23
N THR A 163 11.58 18.77 16.39
CA THR A 163 10.81 19.97 16.70
C THR A 163 9.62 19.63 17.60
N GLU A 164 9.28 20.56 18.49
CA GLU A 164 8.10 20.42 19.34
C GLU A 164 6.84 20.31 18.49
N ALA A 165 6.68 21.13 17.45
CA ALA A 165 5.49 21.07 16.60
C ALA A 165 5.26 19.67 15.99
N CYS A 166 6.32 18.98 15.56
CA CYS A 166 6.22 17.62 15.05
C CYS A 166 5.81 16.64 16.16
N SER A 167 6.50 16.67 17.29
CA SER A 167 6.21 15.79 18.44
C SER A 167 4.80 16.00 18.99
N HIS A 168 4.38 17.26 19.12
CA HIS A 168 3.05 17.68 19.55
C HIS A 168 1.95 17.21 18.58
N GLY A 169 2.18 17.33 17.27
CA GLY A 169 1.26 16.82 16.26
C GLY A 169 1.06 15.30 16.36
N PHE A 170 2.15 14.54 16.56
CA PHE A 170 2.05 13.10 16.80
C PHE A 170 1.31 12.79 18.11
N GLN A 171 1.58 13.54 19.18
CA GLN A 171 0.88 13.38 20.45
C GLN A 171 -0.62 13.62 20.28
N CYS A 172 -1.02 14.67 19.55
CA CYS A 172 -2.42 14.93 19.23
C CYS A 172 -3.08 13.78 18.44
N LEU A 173 -2.35 13.18 17.48
CA LEU A 173 -2.83 12.00 16.76
C LEU A 173 -3.08 10.83 17.72
N TYR A 174 -2.12 10.54 18.60
CA TYR A 174 -2.19 9.42 19.56
C TYR A 174 -3.24 9.61 20.65
N ASP A 175 -3.44 10.84 21.11
CA ASP A 175 -4.47 11.19 22.12
C ASP A 175 -5.87 11.27 21.53
N ASN A 176 -6.04 10.96 20.24
CA ASN A 176 -7.30 11.12 19.51
C ASN A 176 -7.85 12.56 19.57
N THR A 177 -6.97 13.56 19.70
CA THR A 177 -7.34 14.97 19.72
C THR A 177 -8.09 15.31 18.44
N SER A 178 -9.22 16.00 18.57
CA SER A 178 -10.10 16.35 17.44
C SER A 178 -10.59 15.14 16.62
N GLY A 179 -10.63 13.95 17.21
CA GLY A 179 -11.08 12.71 16.57
C GLY A 179 -10.05 12.06 15.63
N ALA A 180 -8.76 12.37 15.78
CA ALA A 180 -7.72 11.96 14.83
C ALA A 180 -7.60 10.44 14.63
N THR A 181 -7.63 9.66 15.71
CA THR A 181 -7.54 8.20 15.62
C THR A 181 -8.82 7.59 15.04
N GLU A 182 -9.99 8.18 15.33
CA GLU A 182 -11.26 7.78 14.72
C GLU A 182 -11.25 8.02 13.20
N SER A 183 -10.80 9.20 12.77
CA SER A 183 -10.67 9.52 11.34
C SER A 183 -9.64 8.60 10.65
N MET A 184 -8.52 8.28 11.29
CA MET A 184 -7.56 7.31 10.76
C MET A 184 -8.18 5.91 10.62
N GLY A 185 -8.97 5.48 11.60
CA GLY A 185 -9.73 4.23 11.52
C GLY A 185 -10.77 4.22 10.40
N ASN A 186 -11.46 5.35 10.19
CA ASN A 186 -12.42 5.51 9.09
C ASN A 186 -11.73 5.47 7.72
N PHE A 187 -10.58 6.12 7.59
CA PHE A 187 -9.72 6.03 6.40
C PHE A 187 -9.37 4.57 6.08
N TRP A 188 -8.84 3.82 7.05
CA TRP A 188 -8.47 2.42 6.82
C TRP A 188 -9.67 1.53 6.56
N ARG A 189 -10.80 1.76 7.24
CA ARG A 189 -12.05 1.04 6.97
C ARG A 189 -12.50 1.26 5.52
N LEU A 190 -12.44 2.49 5.04
CA LEU A 190 -12.80 2.82 3.66
C LEU A 190 -11.87 2.12 2.67
N VAL A 191 -10.55 2.28 2.83
CA VAL A 191 -9.54 1.66 1.96
C VAL A 191 -9.73 0.14 1.91
N ALA A 192 -9.82 -0.51 3.07
CA ALA A 192 -10.04 -1.96 3.14
C ALA A 192 -11.36 -2.37 2.45
N THR A 193 -12.45 -1.63 2.67
CA THR A 193 -13.74 -1.92 2.04
C THR A 193 -13.69 -1.73 0.52
N THR A 194 -12.95 -0.73 0.04
CA THR A 194 -12.80 -0.42 -1.40
C THR A 194 -12.02 -1.50 -2.12
N TYR A 195 -10.97 -2.05 -1.50
CA TYR A 195 -10.04 -2.96 -2.18
C TYR A 195 -10.17 -4.44 -1.79
N LYS A 196 -11.05 -4.83 -0.85
CA LYS A 196 -11.21 -6.21 -0.34
C LYS A 196 -11.37 -7.33 -1.37
N GLU A 197 -11.86 -7.02 -2.58
CA GLU A 197 -12.06 -8.03 -3.63
C GLU A 197 -10.81 -8.22 -4.53
N HIS A 198 -9.75 -7.42 -4.35
CA HIS A 198 -8.51 -7.54 -5.13
C HIS A 198 -7.54 -8.49 -4.42
N SER A 199 -7.42 -9.68 -4.98
CA SER A 199 -6.67 -10.78 -4.39
C SER A 199 -5.15 -10.52 -4.30
N ASN A 200 -4.63 -9.59 -5.11
CA ASN A 200 -3.23 -9.17 -5.06
C ASN A 200 -2.92 -8.13 -3.97
N VAL A 201 -3.92 -7.62 -3.23
CA VAL A 201 -3.70 -6.73 -2.08
C VAL A 201 -3.43 -7.57 -0.83
N LEU A 202 -2.19 -7.51 -0.34
CA LEU A 202 -1.71 -8.28 0.81
C LEU A 202 -2.21 -7.74 2.16
N GLY A 203 -2.45 -6.43 2.21
CA GLY A 203 -2.79 -5.68 3.43
C GLY A 203 -2.54 -4.19 3.25
#